data_AF-A0A5C4S8U7-F1
#
_entry.id   AF-A0A5C4S8U7-F1
#
_cell.length_a   1.000
_cell.length_b   1.000
_cell.length_c   1.000
_cell.angle_alpha   90.00
_cell.angle_beta   90.00
_cell.angle_gamma   90.00
#
_symmetry.space_group_name_H-M   'P 1'
#
loop_
_entity.id
_entity.type
_entity.pdbx_description
1 polymer ?
#
loop_
_entity_poly.entity_id
_entity_poly.type
_entity_poly.pdbx_seq_one_letter_code
_entity_poly.pdbx_strand_id
1 'polypeptide(L)' 'MSAIQKILGIVWAALGVGIIPLAIMRAMAEIAKKPSEENWIFWSIVIVVLMPIISFSLITFGVFALKGEYDSVD' A
#
# COMPACT_ATOMS: atom_id res chain seq x y z
N MET A 1 7.47 22.61 9.23
CA MET A 1 6.82 21.29 9.29
C MET A 1 5.59 21.41 10.17
N SER A 2 4.41 21.42 9.56
CA SER A 2 3.17 21.37 10.33
C SER A 2 3.02 20.01 11.02
N ALA A 3 2.41 19.97 12.21
CA ALA A 3 2.06 18.72 12.88
C ALA A 3 1.19 17.80 11.99
N ILE A 4 0.43 18.41 11.07
CA ILE A 4 -0.45 17.72 10.11
C ILE A 4 0.36 16.89 9.12
N GLN A 5 1.43 17.44 8.52
CA GLN A 5 2.26 16.70 7.55
C GLN A 5 2.95 15.48 8.20
N LYS A 6 3.40 15.61 9.45
CA LYS A 6 3.96 14.48 10.20
C LYS A 6 2.92 13.39 10.44
N ILE A 7 1.73 13.75 10.91
CA ILE A 7 0.65 12.79 11.15
C ILE A 7 0.27 12.07 9.86
N LEU A 8 0.11 12.81 8.76
CA LEU A 8 -0.18 12.23 7.45
C LEU A 8 0.93 11.28 7.01
N GLY A 9 2.21 11.65 7.15
CA GLY A 9 3.34 10.79 6.79
C GLY A 9 3.35 9.45 7.55
N ILE A 10 3.08 9.46 8.85
CA ILE A 10 2.95 8.24 9.66
C ILE A 10 1.76 7.40 9.19
N VAL A 11 0.60 8.04 8.96
CA VAL A 11 -0.62 7.35 8.50
C VAL A 11 -0.38 6.67 7.15
N TRP A 12 0.26 7.34 6.20
CA TRP A 12 0.56 6.78 4.88
C TRP A 12 1.56 5.63 4.92
N ALA A 13 2.61 5.75 5.73
CA ALA A 13 3.57 4.65 5.93
C ALA A 13 2.91 3.43 6.59
N ALA A 14 2.09 3.66 7.62
CA ALA A 14 1.35 2.59 8.31
C ALA A 14 0.33 1.91 7.38
N LEU A 15 -0.37 2.68 6.54
CA LEU A 15 -1.28 2.15 5.53
C LEU A 15 -0.54 1.33 4.48
N GLY A 16 0.64 1.77 4.02
CA GLY A 16 1.46 1.03 3.06
C GLY A 16 1.85 -0.36 3.55
N VAL A 17 2.20 -0.50 4.83
CA VAL A 17 2.50 -1.80 5.45
C VAL A 17 1.21 -2.60 5.71
N GLY A 18 0.15 -1.94 6.17
CA GLY A 18 -1.13 -2.58 6.52
C GLY A 18 -1.90 -3.14 5.32
N ILE A 19 -1.72 -2.58 4.12
CA ILE A 19 -2.42 -3.03 2.90
C ILE A 19 -1.97 -4.42 2.45
N ILE A 20 -0.73 -4.81 2.75
CA ILE A 20 -0.13 -6.09 2.35
C ILE A 20 -0.95 -7.29 2.90
N PRO A 21 -1.12 -7.45 4.23
CA PRO A 21 -1.90 -8.56 4.76
C PRO A 21 -3.38 -8.51 4.34
N LEU A 22 -3.96 -7.31 4.21
CA LEU A 22 -5.35 -7.15 3.77
C LEU A 22 -5.57 -7.64 2.34
N ALA A 23 -4.65 -7.31 1.43
CA ALA A 23 -4.70 -7.75 0.04
C ALA A 23 -4.56 -9.28 -0.08
N ILE A 24 -3.65 -9.88 0.70
CA ILE A 24 -3.46 -11.33 0.73
C ILE A 24 -4.71 -12.04 1.27
N MET A 25 -5.28 -11.54 2.37
CA MET A 25 -6.54 -12.09 2.92
C MET A 25 -7.67 -12.02 1.90
N ARG A 26 -7.80 -10.90 1.18
CA ARG A 26 -8.81 -10.74 0.14
C ARG A 26 -8.60 -11.67 -1.03
N ALA A 27 -7.36 -11.83 -1.49
CA ALA A 27 -7.01 -12.75 -2.56
C ALA A 27 -7.38 -14.19 -2.20
N MET A 28 -6.98 -14.65 -1.00
CA MET A 28 -7.30 -15.99 -0.53
C MET A 28 -8.81 -16.22 -0.43
N ALA A 29 -9.56 -15.24 0.09
CA ALA A 29 -11.02 -15.35 0.20
C ALA A 29 -11.70 -15.43 -1.18
N GLU A 30 -11.22 -14.69 -2.17
CA GLU A 30 -11.80 -14.68 -3.50
C GLU A 30 -11.44 -15.93 -4.31
N ILE A 31 -10.18 -16.39 -4.19
CA ILE A 31 -9.72 -17.65 -4.77
C ILE A 31 -10.51 -18.83 -4.19
N ALA A 32 -10.74 -18.84 -2.87
CA ALA A 32 -11.51 -19.89 -2.22
C ALA A 32 -13.00 -19.91 -2.65
N LYS A 33 -13.58 -18.73 -2.94
CA LYS A 33 -14.97 -18.64 -3.45
C LYS A 33 -15.11 -19.11 -4.89
N LYS A 34 -14.12 -18.83 -5.74
CA LYS A 34 -14.12 -19.20 -7.16
C LYS A 34 -12.73 -19.70 -7.56
N PRO A 35 -12.45 -21.00 -7.33
CA PRO A 35 -11.18 -21.59 -7.71
C PRO A 35 -11.16 -21.85 -9.23
N SER A 36 -10.93 -20.79 -10.01
CA SER A 36 -10.66 -20.87 -11.44
C SER A 36 -9.23 -20.42 -11.74
N GLU A 37 -8.62 -20.98 -12.79
CA GLU A 37 -7.25 -20.63 -13.20
C GLU A 37 -7.10 -19.14 -13.49
N GLU A 38 -8.11 -18.54 -14.12
CA GLU A 38 -8.16 -17.10 -14.40
C GLU A 38 -8.10 -16.26 -13.11
N ASN A 39 -8.83 -16.67 -12.07
CA ASN A 39 -8.86 -15.96 -10.79
C ASN A 39 -7.51 -16.10 -10.05
N TRP A 40 -6.88 -17.26 -10.12
CA TRP A 40 -5.53 -17.48 -9.58
C TRP A 40 -4.49 -16.60 -10.24
N ILE A 41 -4.50 -16.51 -11.58
CA ILE A 41 -3.57 -15.67 -12.34
C ILE A 41 -3.79 -14.20 -11.99
N PHE A 42 -5.04 -13.74 -11.98
CA PHE A 42 -5.39 -12.36 -11.66
C PHE A 42 -4.87 -11.94 -10.28
N TRP A 43 -5.21 -12.70 -9.23
CA TRP A 43 -4.79 -12.38 -7.87
C TRP A 43 -3.28 -12.52 -7.64
N SER A 44 -2.62 -13.43 -8.36
CA SER A 44 -1.16 -13.54 -8.32
C SER A 44 -0.49 -12.28 -8.88
N ILE A 45 -0.97 -11.73 -10.00
CA ILE A 45 -0.47 -10.46 -10.54
C ILE A 45 -0.73 -9.32 -9.56
N VAL A 46 -1.91 -9.28 -8.94
CA VAL A 46 -2.25 -8.26 -7.93
C VAL A 46 -1.29 -8.31 -6.75
N ILE A 47 -0.97 -9.49 -6.22
CA ILE A 47 -0.08 -9.66 -5.06
C ILE A 47 1.39 -9.43 -5.44
N VAL A 48 1.84 -9.88 -6.61
CA VAL A 48 3.26 -9.88 -6.96
C VAL A 48 3.69 -8.56 -7.62
N VAL A 49 2.79 -7.89 -8.33
CA VAL A 49 3.11 -6.68 -9.10
C VAL A 49 2.43 -5.45 -8.50
N LEU A 50 1.11 -5.44 -8.42
CA LEU A 50 0.37 -4.23 -8.01
C LEU A 50 0.58 -3.90 -6.53
N MET A 51 0.52 -4.89 -5.65
CA MET A 51 0.59 -4.68 -4.21
C MET A 51 1.97 -4.14 -3.76
N PRO A 52 3.12 -4.65 -4.25
CA PRO A 52 4.41 -4.05 -3.94
C PRO A 52 4.53 -2.63 -4.47
N ILE A 53 4.05 -2.35 -5.69
CA ILE A 53 4.07 -0.99 -6.25
C ILE A 53 3.28 -0.03 -5.36
N ILE A 54 2.06 -0.40 -4.97
CA ILE A 54 1.19 0.43 -4.11
C ILE A 54 1.84 0.61 -2.73
N SER A 55 2.28 -0.49 -2.10
CA SER A 55 2.87 -0.46 -0.75
C SER A 55 4.15 0.38 -0.72
N PHE A 56 5.08 0.16 -1.65
CA PHE A 56 6.30 0.96 -1.75
C PHE A 56 6.00 2.43 -2.04
N SER A 57 5.03 2.73 -2.89
CA SER A 57 4.65 4.12 -3.17
C SER A 57 4.11 4.83 -1.92
N LEU A 58 3.24 4.17 -1.14
CA LEU A 58 2.68 4.70 0.10
C LEU A 58 3.73 4.86 1.20
N ILE A 59 4.63 3.89 1.36
CA ILE A 59 5.74 3.97 2.31
C ILE A 59 6.68 5.10 1.93
N THR A 60 7.05 5.20 0.65
CA THR A 60 7.95 6.24 0.12
C THR A 60 7.34 7.63 0.32
N PHE A 61 6.04 7.77 0.03
CA PHE A 61 5.30 9.01 0.29
C PHE A 61 5.28 9.36 1.78
N GLY A 62 5.00 8.39 2.65
CA GLY A 62 5.03 8.58 4.10
C GLY A 62 6.41 9.01 4.61
N VAL A 63 7.48 8.38 4.13
CA VAL A 63 8.86 8.71 4.48
C VAL A 63 9.25 10.11 4.01
N PHE A 64 8.90 10.50 2.77
CA PHE A 64 9.18 11.84 2.27
C PHE A 64 8.37 12.92 3.01
N ALA A 65 7.13 12.63 3.40
CA ALA A 65 6.31 13.50 4.26
C ALA A 65 6.94 13.68 5.65
N LEU A 66 7.55 12.63 6.21
CA LEU A 66 8.25 12.71 7.50
C LEU A 66 9.58 13.46 7.42
N LYS A 67 10.28 13.37 6.30
CA LYS A 67 11.49 14.16 6.01
C LYS A 67 11.20 15.64 5.77
N GLY A 68 9.93 16.01 5.58
CA GLY A 68 9.50 17.37 5.31
C GLY A 68 10.04 17.93 4.01
N GLU A 69 10.28 17.06 3.02
CA GLU A 69 10.59 17.50 1.66
C GLU A 69 9.38 18.17 0.99
N TYR A 70 8.17 17.91 1.48
CA TYR A 70 6.93 18.59 1.05
C TYR A 70 6.68 19.93 1.76
N ASP A 71 7.63 20.40 2.58
CA ASP A 71 7.53 21.66 3.33
C ASP A 71 8.03 22.86 2.51
N SER A 72 8.50 22.62 1.28
CA SER A 72 8.84 23.68 0.31
C SER A 72 7.58 24.20 -0.37
N VAL A 73 6.90 25.13 0.31
CA VAL A 73 6.15 26.19 -0.36
C VAL A 73 6.80 27.49 0.11
N ASP A 74 7.76 27.98 -0.69
CA ASP A 74 7.93 29.42 -0.87
C ASP A 74 6.68 29.97 -1.57
#